data_AF-A0AAW6NIB8-F1
#
_entry.id   AF-A0AAW6NIB8-F1
#
_cell.length_a   1.000
_cell.length_b   1.000
_cell.length_c   1.000
_cell.angle_alpha   90.00
_cell.angle_beta   90.00
_cell.angle_gamma   90.00
#
_symmetry.space_group_name_H-M   'P 1'
#
loop_
_entity.id
_entity.type
_entity.pdbx_description
1 polymer ?
#
loop_
_entity_poly.entity_id
_entity_poly.type
_entity_poly.pdbx_seq_one_letter_code
_entity_poly.pdbx_strand_id
1 'polypeptide(L)'
;IPNDLKRDKGWIGMLLERWLGASAGSKPEQDFAALGVELKTIPIDSQGRPLETTFVCVAPLTGNSGVTWETSHVRHKLKRVLWVPVEGDRQIALAERRVGAPLLWSPNDEEERLLSQDWEELMDMIVLGQVERITARHGEVLQLRPKAANSKALTEAVGAQGEPILTLPRGFYLKKNFTGALLARHFLLKT
;
A
#
# COMPACT_ATOMS: atom_id res chain seq x y z
N ILE A 1 4.91 24.37 -0.21
CA ILE A 1 5.62 23.07 -0.38
C ILE A 1 6.62 22.96 0.76
N PRO A 2 6.68 21.83 1.51
CA PRO A 2 7.67 21.66 2.57
C PRO A 2 9.09 21.55 1.96
N ASN A 3 10.12 21.75 2.78
CA ASN A 3 11.52 21.62 2.32
C ASN A 3 11.91 20.15 2.09
N ASP A 4 11.37 19.24 2.89
CA ASP A 4 11.54 17.79 2.74
C ASP A 4 10.29 17.01 3.20
N LEU A 5 10.27 15.69 2.97
CA LEU A 5 9.14 14.81 3.33
C LEU A 5 9.31 14.11 4.69
N LYS A 6 10.28 14.50 5.53
CA LYS A 6 10.55 13.77 6.79
C LYS A 6 9.36 13.81 7.74
N ARG A 7 8.68 14.96 7.82
CA ARG A 7 7.48 15.18 8.63
C ARG A 7 6.18 15.14 7.81
N ASP A 8 6.27 15.29 6.49
CA ASP A 8 5.12 15.44 5.58
C ASP A 8 5.07 14.32 4.54
N LYS A 9 5.21 13.06 4.98
CA LYS A 9 5.32 11.87 4.10
C LYS A 9 4.18 11.72 3.07
N GLY A 10 2.99 12.23 3.38
CA GLY A 10 1.81 12.17 2.51
C GLY A 10 1.62 13.38 1.59
N TRP A 11 2.50 14.38 1.64
CA TRP A 11 2.26 15.68 0.99
C TRP A 11 2.08 15.58 -0.54
N ILE A 12 2.87 14.74 -1.20
CA ILE A 12 2.75 14.53 -2.66
C ILE A 12 1.40 13.90 -3.01
N GLY A 13 0.94 12.91 -2.22
CA GLY A 13 -0.38 12.30 -2.40
C GLY A 13 -1.49 13.33 -2.30
N MET A 14 -1.49 14.11 -1.21
CA MET A 14 -2.47 15.19 -0.97
C MET A 14 -2.44 16.26 -2.07
N LEU A 15 -1.26 16.57 -2.60
CA LEU A 15 -1.13 17.48 -3.73
C LEU A 15 -1.89 16.91 -4.94
N LEU A 16 -1.59 15.69 -5.35
CA LEU A 16 -2.22 15.07 -6.52
C LEU A 16 -3.72 14.86 -6.34
N GLU A 17 -4.17 14.47 -5.15
CA GLU A 17 -5.59 14.40 -4.80
C GLU A 17 -6.30 15.72 -5.10
N ARG A 18 -5.71 16.84 -4.66
CA ARG A 18 -6.27 18.19 -4.90
C ARG A 18 -6.31 18.56 -6.37
N TRP A 19 -5.26 18.24 -7.14
CA TRP A 19 -5.19 18.56 -8.57
C TRP A 19 -6.13 17.71 -9.41
N LEU A 20 -6.36 16.46 -9.02
CA LEU A 20 -7.23 15.52 -9.73
C LEU A 20 -8.68 15.54 -9.24
N GLY A 21 -8.98 16.30 -8.18
CA GLY A 21 -10.33 16.40 -7.62
C GLY A 21 -10.77 15.17 -6.81
N ALA A 22 -9.82 14.42 -6.24
CA ALA A 22 -10.14 13.34 -5.30
C ALA A 22 -10.82 13.92 -4.06
N SER A 23 -11.85 13.22 -3.57
CA SER A 23 -12.75 13.73 -2.51
C SER A 23 -12.92 12.79 -1.32
N ALA A 24 -12.30 11.59 -1.37
CA ALA A 24 -12.43 10.59 -0.31
C ALA A 24 -11.84 11.07 1.03
N GLY A 25 -10.80 11.92 1.00
CA GLY A 25 -10.09 12.34 2.20
C GLY A 25 -9.56 11.13 2.97
N SER A 26 -9.84 11.05 4.27
CA SER A 26 -9.41 9.91 5.12
C SER A 26 -10.39 8.73 5.16
N LYS A 27 -11.41 8.70 4.30
CA LYS A 27 -12.40 7.62 4.27
C LYS A 27 -11.77 6.31 3.76
N PRO A 28 -12.30 5.13 4.16
CA PRO A 28 -11.83 3.84 3.65
C PRO A 28 -12.23 3.57 2.19
N GLU A 29 -12.93 4.50 1.55
CA GLU A 29 -13.34 4.45 0.14
C GLU A 29 -12.16 4.67 -0.82
N GLN A 30 -12.40 4.42 -2.11
CA GLN A 30 -11.47 4.77 -3.17
C GLN A 30 -11.48 6.28 -3.42
N ASP A 31 -10.32 6.84 -3.79
CA ASP A 31 -10.13 8.29 -3.96
C ASP A 31 -11.11 8.94 -4.94
N PHE A 32 -11.46 8.20 -6.00
CA PHE A 32 -12.50 8.55 -6.97
C PHE A 32 -13.65 7.55 -6.89
N ALA A 33 -14.42 7.58 -5.80
CA ALA A 33 -15.49 6.62 -5.51
C ALA A 33 -16.48 6.42 -6.69
N ALA A 34 -16.88 7.50 -7.36
CA ALA A 34 -17.79 7.42 -8.52
C ALA A 34 -17.19 6.68 -9.73
N LEU A 35 -15.86 6.67 -9.86
CA LEU A 35 -15.14 5.96 -10.93
C LEU A 35 -14.66 4.57 -10.50
N GLY A 36 -14.70 4.27 -9.21
CA GLY A 36 -14.14 3.06 -8.64
C GLY A 36 -12.61 2.99 -8.79
N VAL A 37 -11.91 4.13 -8.72
CA VAL A 37 -10.45 4.23 -8.92
C VAL A 37 -9.76 4.75 -7.67
N GLU A 38 -8.71 4.04 -7.24
CA GLU A 38 -7.77 4.47 -6.20
C GLU A 38 -6.60 5.26 -6.82
N LEU A 39 -6.15 6.34 -6.18
CA LEU A 39 -4.96 7.09 -6.56
C LEU A 39 -3.76 6.61 -5.74
N LYS A 40 -2.65 6.27 -6.39
CA LYS A 40 -1.39 5.97 -5.70
C LYS A 40 -0.20 6.67 -6.33
N THR A 41 0.48 7.49 -5.55
CA THR A 41 1.82 7.98 -5.90
C THR A 41 2.86 6.89 -5.71
N ILE A 42 3.83 6.81 -6.61
CA ILE A 42 4.96 5.89 -6.46
C ILE A 42 6.30 6.63 -6.68
N PRO A 43 7.15 6.75 -5.65
CA PRO A 43 8.46 7.38 -5.81
C PRO A 43 9.38 6.46 -6.62
N ILE A 44 9.96 6.99 -7.69
CA ILE A 44 10.87 6.25 -8.60
C ILE A 44 12.26 6.89 -8.67
N ASP A 45 13.27 6.08 -8.97
CA ASP A 45 14.61 6.56 -9.30
C ASP A 45 14.72 7.02 -10.77
N SER A 46 15.92 7.45 -11.17
CA SER A 46 16.20 7.90 -12.54
C SER A 46 16.06 6.81 -13.61
N GLN A 47 15.97 5.54 -13.21
CA GLN A 47 15.72 4.39 -14.09
C GLN A 47 14.25 3.95 -14.06
N GLY A 48 13.37 4.67 -13.36
CA GLY A 48 11.96 4.33 -13.22
C GLY A 48 11.67 3.22 -12.20
N ARG A 49 12.65 2.83 -11.38
CA ARG A 49 12.48 1.76 -10.39
C ARG A 49 11.87 2.29 -9.10
N PRO A 50 10.90 1.59 -8.49
CA PRO A 50 10.33 1.98 -7.20
C PRO A 50 11.39 2.09 -6.10
N LEU A 51 11.37 3.20 -5.37
CA LEU A 51 12.26 3.43 -4.24
C LEU A 51 11.72 2.83 -2.94
N GLU A 52 10.40 2.77 -2.79
CA GLU A 52 9.71 2.38 -1.56
C GLU A 52 8.60 1.36 -1.82
N THR A 53 8.22 0.62 -0.78
CA THR A 53 7.02 -0.24 -0.78
C THR A 53 5.76 0.62 -0.73
N THR A 54 4.69 0.24 -1.43
CA THR A 54 3.47 1.06 -1.48
C THR A 54 2.45 0.60 -0.45
N PHE A 55 1.98 1.51 0.40
CA PHE A 55 0.89 1.24 1.33
C PHE A 55 -0.45 1.02 0.61
N VAL A 56 -1.20 -0.02 1.02
CA VAL A 56 -2.52 -0.35 0.49
C VAL A 56 -3.60 0.08 1.47
N CYS A 57 -3.69 -0.59 2.62
CA CYS A 57 -4.65 -0.28 3.68
C CYS A 57 -4.16 -0.78 5.04
N VAL A 58 -4.83 -0.35 6.12
CA VAL A 58 -4.63 -0.92 7.45
C VAL A 58 -5.11 -2.37 7.43
N ALA A 59 -4.38 -3.25 8.12
CA ALA A 59 -4.78 -4.64 8.28
C ALA A 59 -5.64 -4.77 9.54
N PRO A 60 -6.86 -5.30 9.45
CA PRO A 60 -7.67 -5.57 10.63
C PRO A 60 -7.04 -6.72 11.41
N LEU A 61 -6.74 -6.49 12.70
CA LEU A 61 -6.13 -7.48 13.60
C LEU A 61 -7.17 -8.21 14.47
N THR A 62 -8.41 -7.74 14.44
CA THR A 62 -9.58 -8.31 15.09
C THR A 62 -10.78 -8.16 14.15
N GLY A 63 -11.87 -8.88 14.42
CA GLY A 63 -13.11 -8.76 13.62
C GLY A 63 -13.01 -9.32 12.21
N ASN A 64 -12.07 -10.23 11.96
CA ASN A 64 -11.78 -10.80 10.63
C ASN A 64 -12.72 -11.95 10.21
N SER A 65 -13.69 -12.32 11.05
CA SER A 65 -14.57 -13.45 10.80
C SER A 65 -15.41 -13.24 9.54
N GLY A 66 -15.25 -14.15 8.57
CA GLY A 66 -16.03 -14.16 7.33
C GLY A 66 -15.50 -13.25 6.22
N VAL A 67 -14.35 -12.59 6.42
CA VAL A 67 -13.67 -11.85 5.34
C VAL A 67 -12.93 -12.83 4.44
N THR A 68 -13.15 -12.73 3.14
CA THR A 68 -12.43 -13.48 2.09
C THR A 68 -11.60 -12.53 1.24
N TRP A 69 -10.74 -13.06 0.36
CA TRP A 69 -10.01 -12.23 -0.59
C TRP A 69 -10.95 -11.32 -1.41
N GLU A 70 -12.05 -11.88 -1.92
CA GLU A 70 -13.02 -11.21 -2.79
C GLU A 70 -13.67 -10.00 -2.14
N THR A 71 -13.88 -10.09 -0.82
CA THR A 71 -14.55 -9.08 0.02
C THR A 71 -13.55 -8.22 0.81
N SER A 72 -12.24 -8.46 0.65
CA SER A 72 -11.20 -7.76 1.39
C SER A 72 -11.03 -6.29 0.96
N HIS A 73 -10.63 -5.45 1.91
CA HIS A 73 -10.25 -4.05 1.62
C HIS A 73 -9.02 -3.95 0.70
N VAL A 74 -8.09 -4.90 0.80
CA VAL A 74 -6.89 -4.95 -0.06
C VAL A 74 -7.32 -5.08 -1.51
N ARG A 75 -8.14 -6.09 -1.82
CA ARG A 75 -8.65 -6.29 -3.17
C ARG A 75 -9.51 -5.12 -3.64
N HIS A 76 -10.40 -4.60 -2.79
CA HIS A 76 -11.22 -3.45 -3.13
C HIS A 76 -10.37 -2.24 -3.58
N LYS A 77 -9.31 -1.91 -2.84
CA LYS A 77 -8.42 -0.80 -3.18
C LYS A 77 -7.53 -1.07 -4.39
N LEU A 78 -7.13 -2.31 -4.63
CA LEU A 78 -6.26 -2.66 -5.75
C LEU A 78 -7.02 -3.01 -7.04
N LYS A 79 -8.35 -3.15 -6.99
CA LYS A 79 -9.19 -3.47 -8.15
C LYS A 79 -8.92 -2.57 -9.36
N ARG A 80 -8.71 -1.27 -9.11
CA ARG A 80 -8.38 -0.28 -10.14
C ARG A 80 -7.58 0.85 -9.52
N VAL A 81 -6.35 1.05 -9.99
CA VAL A 81 -5.42 2.03 -9.44
C VAL A 81 -4.89 2.94 -10.54
N LEU A 82 -5.00 4.25 -10.33
CA LEU A 82 -4.25 5.26 -11.06
C LEU A 82 -2.91 5.47 -10.36
N TRP A 83 -1.86 4.90 -10.95
CA TRP A 83 -0.50 5.10 -10.47
C TRP A 83 0.09 6.37 -11.06
N VAL A 84 0.67 7.20 -10.21
CA VAL A 84 1.37 8.41 -10.62
C VAL A 84 2.82 8.33 -10.15
N PRO A 85 3.77 8.01 -11.05
CA PRO A 85 5.19 8.04 -10.73
C PRO A 85 5.64 9.47 -10.40
N VAL A 86 6.48 9.62 -9.39
CA VAL A 86 7.09 10.91 -9.04
C VAL A 86 8.56 10.70 -8.75
N GLU A 87 9.43 11.62 -9.18
CA GLU A 87 10.85 11.54 -8.87
C GLU A 87 11.07 11.47 -7.35
N GLY A 88 11.79 10.45 -6.90
CA GLY A 88 12.05 10.22 -5.49
C GLY A 88 13.48 10.51 -5.05
N ASP A 89 14.38 10.82 -5.97
CA ASP A 89 15.80 11.07 -5.68
C ASP A 89 15.97 12.18 -4.63
N ARG A 90 16.72 11.88 -3.56
CA ARG A 90 16.98 12.79 -2.45
C ARG A 90 17.92 13.92 -2.83
N GLN A 91 18.65 13.81 -3.93
CA GLN A 91 19.50 14.86 -4.47
C GLN A 91 18.68 15.96 -5.17
N ILE A 92 17.46 15.64 -5.61
CA ILE A 92 16.55 16.61 -6.24
C ILE A 92 15.70 17.27 -5.15
N ALA A 93 15.72 18.60 -5.10
CA ALA A 93 14.88 19.36 -4.19
C ALA A 93 13.40 19.02 -4.40
N LEU A 94 12.61 18.94 -3.31
CA LEU A 94 11.21 18.48 -3.40
C LEU A 94 10.38 19.29 -4.41
N ALA A 95 10.64 20.60 -4.52
CA ALA A 95 9.95 21.50 -5.44
C ALA A 95 10.35 21.33 -6.91
N GLU A 96 11.47 20.68 -7.19
CA GLU A 96 11.99 20.46 -8.55
C GLU A 96 11.66 19.06 -9.08
N ARG A 97 11.16 18.17 -8.21
CA ARG A 97 10.76 16.81 -8.59
C ARG A 97 9.62 16.85 -9.58
N ARG A 98 9.76 16.05 -10.64
CA ARG A 98 8.78 15.94 -11.71
C ARG A 98 7.76 14.85 -11.42
N VAL A 99 6.53 15.11 -11.87
CA VAL A 99 5.46 14.12 -11.95
C VAL A 99 5.59 13.39 -13.29
N GLY A 100 5.66 12.07 -13.25
CA GLY A 100 5.75 11.21 -14.43
C GLY A 100 4.40 10.98 -15.10
N ALA A 101 4.43 10.27 -16.24
CA ALA A 101 3.20 9.86 -16.92
C ALA A 101 2.39 8.91 -16.03
N PRO A 102 1.09 9.15 -15.84
CA PRO A 102 0.26 8.26 -15.05
C PRO A 102 -0.05 6.97 -15.82
N LEU A 103 -0.32 5.88 -15.09
CA LEU A 103 -0.88 4.67 -15.67
C LEU A 103 -2.13 4.21 -14.92
N LEU A 104 -3.11 3.73 -15.66
CA LEU A 104 -4.30 3.10 -15.09
C LEU A 104 -4.13 1.58 -15.13
N TRP A 105 -4.15 0.96 -13.96
CA TRP A 105 -3.85 -0.45 -13.78
C TRP A 105 -4.99 -1.18 -13.08
N SER A 106 -5.19 -2.43 -13.48
CA SER A 106 -5.91 -3.46 -12.73
C SER A 106 -5.03 -4.70 -12.70
N PRO A 107 -5.07 -5.50 -11.62
CA PRO A 107 -4.34 -6.75 -11.58
C PRO A 107 -4.80 -7.65 -12.72
N ASN A 108 -3.83 -8.26 -13.42
CA ASN A 108 -4.12 -9.40 -14.27
C ASN A 108 -4.31 -10.67 -13.42
N ASP A 109 -4.71 -11.78 -14.04
CA ASP A 109 -5.02 -13.03 -13.33
C ASP A 109 -3.87 -13.55 -12.45
N GLU A 110 -2.63 -13.43 -12.91
CA GLU A 110 -1.45 -13.86 -12.15
C GLU A 110 -1.14 -12.90 -11.00
N GLU A 111 -1.26 -11.59 -11.23
CA GLU A 111 -1.10 -10.58 -10.17
C GLU A 111 -2.18 -10.73 -9.08
N GLU A 112 -3.43 -10.96 -9.48
CA GLU A 112 -4.56 -11.22 -8.55
C GLU A 112 -4.30 -12.49 -7.74
N ARG A 113 -3.84 -13.57 -8.38
CA ARG A 113 -3.50 -14.83 -7.71
C ARG A 113 -2.39 -14.66 -6.67
N LEU A 114 -1.30 -13.98 -7.02
CA LEU A 114 -0.19 -13.71 -6.11
C LEU A 114 -0.64 -12.85 -4.91
N LEU A 115 -1.45 -11.82 -5.17
CA LEU A 115 -2.00 -10.97 -4.11
C LEU A 115 -2.94 -11.74 -3.18
N SER A 116 -3.82 -12.58 -3.73
CA SER A 116 -4.73 -13.43 -2.94
C SER A 116 -3.97 -14.40 -2.06
N GLN A 117 -2.98 -15.10 -2.62
CA GLN A 117 -2.17 -16.07 -1.90
C GLN A 117 -1.43 -15.45 -0.71
N ASP A 118 -0.77 -14.32 -0.92
CA ASP A 118 -0.08 -13.61 0.16
C ASP A 118 -1.05 -13.06 1.19
N TRP A 119 -2.21 -12.55 0.75
CA TRP A 119 -3.23 -12.03 1.66
C TRP A 119 -3.78 -13.14 2.57
N GLU A 120 -4.09 -14.30 2.00
CA GLU A 120 -4.57 -15.47 2.75
C GLU A 120 -3.52 -15.93 3.78
N GLU A 121 -2.24 -16.09 3.37
CA GLU A 121 -1.15 -16.45 4.29
C GLU A 121 -1.05 -15.46 5.46
N LEU A 122 -1.06 -14.16 5.17
CA LEU A 122 -0.91 -13.11 6.17
C LEU A 122 -2.14 -13.03 7.10
N MET A 123 -3.34 -13.26 6.56
CA MET A 123 -4.58 -13.26 7.34
C MET A 123 -4.69 -14.50 8.22
N ASP A 124 -4.27 -15.67 7.76
CA ASP A 124 -4.20 -16.89 8.57
C ASP A 124 -3.28 -16.67 9.78
N MET A 125 -2.11 -16.06 9.57
CA MET A 125 -1.21 -15.73 10.68
C MET A 125 -1.87 -14.76 11.68
N ILE A 126 -2.66 -13.78 11.22
CA ILE A 126 -3.38 -12.87 12.11
C ILE A 126 -4.45 -13.63 12.91
N VAL A 127 -5.28 -14.44 12.24
CA VAL A 127 -6.40 -15.17 12.85
C VAL A 127 -5.90 -16.23 13.84
N LEU A 128 -4.77 -16.88 13.57
CA LEU A 128 -4.12 -17.83 14.46
C LEU A 128 -3.35 -17.17 15.62
N GLY A 129 -3.46 -15.85 15.79
CA GLY A 129 -2.82 -15.11 16.86
C GLY A 129 -1.28 -15.03 16.74
N GLN A 130 -0.76 -15.20 15.52
CA GLN A 130 0.67 -15.20 15.21
C GLN A 130 1.15 -13.84 14.67
N VAL A 131 0.40 -12.76 14.92
CA VAL A 131 0.67 -11.42 14.39
C VAL A 131 2.08 -10.89 14.71
N GLU A 132 2.63 -11.24 15.88
CA GLU A 132 3.98 -10.81 16.29
C GLU A 132 5.09 -11.57 15.56
N ARG A 133 4.79 -12.75 15.01
CA ARG A 133 5.73 -13.54 14.19
C ARG A 133 5.82 -13.00 12.76
N ILE A 134 4.88 -12.15 12.35
CA ILE A 134 4.85 -11.60 11.00
C ILE A 134 6.00 -10.60 10.81
N THR A 135 6.96 -11.02 9.99
CA THR A 135 8.06 -10.18 9.50
C THR A 135 7.82 -9.73 8.06
N ALA A 136 8.58 -8.73 7.60
CA ALA A 136 8.56 -8.26 6.22
C ALA A 136 8.99 -9.32 5.17
N ARG A 137 9.50 -10.49 5.61
CA ARG A 137 9.87 -11.59 4.71
C ARG A 137 8.67 -12.39 4.21
N HIS A 138 7.57 -12.44 4.97
CA HIS A 138 6.34 -13.12 4.55
C HIS A 138 5.72 -12.45 3.32
N GLY A 139 4.99 -13.26 2.55
CA GLY A 139 4.43 -12.95 1.23
C GLY A 139 5.49 -12.79 0.13
N GLU A 140 5.11 -12.93 -1.12
CA GLU A 140 5.98 -12.77 -2.29
C GLU A 140 5.92 -11.34 -2.86
N VAL A 141 4.72 -10.76 -2.90
CA VAL A 141 4.38 -9.47 -3.51
C VAL A 141 3.65 -8.51 -2.56
N LEU A 142 3.00 -9.03 -1.53
CA LEU A 142 2.30 -8.30 -0.48
C LEU A 142 2.93 -8.62 0.87
N GLN A 143 2.93 -7.66 1.80
CA GLN A 143 3.48 -7.87 3.14
C GLN A 143 2.76 -7.03 4.19
N LEU A 144 2.89 -7.44 5.45
CA LEU A 144 2.50 -6.64 6.60
C LEU A 144 3.70 -5.90 7.21
N ARG A 145 3.50 -4.62 7.50
CA ARG A 145 4.48 -3.78 8.23
C ARG A 145 3.77 -2.92 9.27
N PRO A 146 4.49 -2.46 10.32
CA PRO A 146 3.92 -1.49 11.26
C PRO A 146 3.44 -0.23 10.54
N LYS A 147 2.20 0.21 10.81
CA LYS A 147 1.59 1.44 10.29
C LYS A 147 1.01 2.24 11.46
N ALA A 148 1.88 2.92 12.19
CA ALA A 148 1.52 3.70 13.37
C ALA A 148 1.96 5.17 13.26
N ALA A 149 1.23 6.07 13.92
CA ALA A 149 1.64 7.48 14.04
C ALA A 149 2.95 7.63 14.84
N ASN A 150 3.16 6.75 15.82
CA ASN A 150 4.37 6.66 16.62
C ASN A 150 4.53 5.24 17.19
N SER A 151 5.68 4.93 17.80
CA SER A 151 5.98 3.61 18.38
C SER A 151 5.17 3.26 19.63
N LYS A 152 4.33 4.18 20.14
CA LYS A 152 3.46 3.97 21.31
C LYS A 152 2.01 3.68 20.93
N ALA A 153 1.64 3.80 19.65
CA ALA A 153 0.28 3.51 19.23
C ALA A 153 0.02 2.00 19.29
N LEU A 154 -1.08 1.62 19.92
CA LEU A 154 -1.48 0.24 20.10
C LEU A 154 -2.88 0.02 19.50
N THR A 155 -3.13 -1.22 19.07
CA THR A 155 -4.45 -1.70 18.66
C THR A 155 -4.65 -3.11 19.20
N GLU A 156 -5.90 -3.52 19.32
CA GLU A 156 -6.27 -4.86 19.75
C GLU A 156 -5.90 -5.88 18.68
N ALA A 157 -5.48 -7.07 19.12
CA ALA A 157 -5.24 -8.24 18.29
C ALA A 157 -5.55 -9.50 19.09
N VAL A 158 -5.49 -10.65 18.42
CA VAL A 158 -5.59 -11.98 19.04
C VAL A 158 -4.18 -12.50 19.31
N GLY A 159 -3.96 -13.01 20.52
CA GLY A 159 -2.72 -13.67 20.94
C GLY A 159 -2.70 -15.16 20.66
N ALA A 160 -1.60 -15.82 20.97
CA ALA A 160 -1.33 -17.19 20.52
C ALA A 160 -2.26 -18.25 21.15
N GLN A 161 -2.92 -17.93 22.26
CA GLN A 161 -3.91 -18.77 22.94
C GLN A 161 -5.34 -18.25 22.74
N GLY A 162 -5.56 -17.33 21.81
CA GLY A 162 -6.87 -16.72 21.54
C GLY A 162 -7.23 -15.57 22.48
N GLU A 163 -6.34 -15.18 23.37
CA GLU A 163 -6.51 -14.07 24.31
C GLU A 163 -6.41 -12.71 23.62
N PRO A 164 -7.14 -11.68 24.08
CA PRO A 164 -6.95 -10.32 23.59
C PRO A 164 -5.56 -9.79 23.99
N ILE A 165 -4.82 -9.25 23.03
CA ILE A 165 -3.52 -8.58 23.25
C ILE A 165 -3.52 -7.19 22.64
N LEU A 166 -2.57 -6.35 23.07
CA LEU A 166 -2.27 -5.08 22.43
C LEU A 166 -0.97 -5.19 21.62
N THR A 167 -0.99 -4.78 20.37
CA THR A 167 0.19 -4.76 19.50
C THR A 167 0.23 -3.51 18.63
N LEU A 168 1.33 -3.31 17.90
CA LEU A 168 1.45 -2.21 16.95
C LEU A 168 0.48 -2.42 15.76
N PRO A 169 -0.26 -1.38 15.34
CA PRO A 169 -1.09 -1.44 14.14
C PRO A 169 -0.27 -1.89 12.92
N ARG A 170 -0.85 -2.74 12.09
CA ARG A 170 -0.24 -3.24 10.86
C ARG A 170 -0.93 -2.67 9.64
N GLY A 171 -0.19 -2.55 8.55
CA GLY A 171 -0.72 -2.18 7.25
C GLY A 171 -0.20 -3.13 6.19
N PHE A 172 -1.00 -3.35 5.16
CA PHE A 172 -0.62 -4.05 3.95
C PHE A 172 0.20 -3.13 3.05
N TYR A 173 1.29 -3.66 2.51
CA TYR A 173 2.17 -2.97 1.57
C TYR A 173 2.50 -3.86 0.38
N LEU A 174 2.43 -3.30 -0.83
CA LEU A 174 3.00 -3.92 -2.02
C LEU A 174 4.53 -3.82 -1.96
N LYS A 175 5.19 -4.93 -2.23
CA LYS A 175 6.63 -5.02 -2.32
C LYS A 175 7.13 -4.38 -3.62
N LYS A 176 8.39 -3.93 -3.59
CA LYS A 176 9.01 -3.19 -4.70
C LYS A 176 9.14 -4.02 -5.98
N ASN A 177 9.32 -5.33 -5.86
CA ASN A 177 9.33 -6.25 -7.00
C ASN A 177 8.00 -6.24 -7.76
N PHE A 178 6.87 -6.26 -7.04
CA PHE A 178 5.54 -6.20 -7.65
C PHE A 178 5.32 -4.87 -8.39
N THR A 179 5.55 -3.75 -7.70
CA THR A 179 5.40 -2.43 -8.33
C THR A 179 6.45 -2.14 -9.40
N GLY A 180 7.63 -2.77 -9.32
CA GLY A 180 8.66 -2.67 -10.34
C GLY A 180 8.25 -3.39 -11.60
N ALA A 181 7.74 -4.62 -11.48
CA ALA A 181 7.25 -5.41 -12.61
C ALA A 181 6.07 -4.73 -13.31
N LEU A 182 5.09 -4.18 -12.56
CA LEU A 182 3.96 -3.48 -13.18
C LEU A 182 4.39 -2.23 -13.96
N LEU A 183 5.31 -1.43 -13.41
CA LEU A 183 5.81 -0.24 -14.09
C LEU A 183 6.63 -0.60 -15.33
N ALA A 184 7.51 -1.59 -15.20
CA ALA A 184 8.34 -2.05 -16.30
C ALA A 184 7.49 -2.62 -17.45
N ARG A 185 6.44 -3.39 -17.14
CA ARG A 185 5.52 -3.91 -18.15
C ARG A 185 4.77 -2.80 -18.89
N HIS A 186 4.29 -1.79 -18.17
CA HIS A 186 3.51 -0.70 -18.79
C HIS A 186 4.37 0.23 -19.64
N PHE A 187 5.54 0.64 -19.14
CA PHE A 187 6.43 1.60 -19.80
C PHE A 187 7.56 0.94 -20.62
N LEU A 188 7.55 -0.39 -20.75
CA LEU A 188 8.56 -1.17 -21.45
C LEU A 188 10.00 -0.91 -20.92
N LEU A 189 10.14 -0.79 -19.60
CA LEU A 189 11.44 -0.60 -18.96
C LEU A 189 12.23 -1.91 -18.96
N LYS A 190 13.55 -1.81 -19.07
CA LYS A 190 14.44 -2.97 -18.86
C LYS A 190 14.36 -3.39 -17.39
N THR A 191 14.01 -4.65 -17.16
CA THR A 191 13.90 -5.27 -15.83
C THR A 191 15.24 -5.74 -15.32
#